data_AF-A0A2M8Q4Y5-F1
#
_entry.id   AF-A0A2M8Q4Y5-F1
#
_cell.length_a   1.000
_cell.length_b   1.000
_cell.length_c   1.000
_cell.angle_alpha   90.00
_cell.angle_beta   90.00
_cell.angle_gamma   90.00
#
_symmetry.space_group_name_H-M   'P 1'
#
loop_
_entity.id
_entity.type
_entity.pdbx_description
1 polymer ?
#
loop_
_entity_poly.entity_id
_entity_poly.type
_entity_poly.pdbx_seq_one_letter_code
_entity_poly.pdbx_strand_id
1 'polypeptide(L)'
;TQHHVRVILSGLDMDFRGEPFGPMPHLMTIAEEIIKLHAICMICGNEASHTQRLIDGKPADYDDPVIMVGASEVYEARCRNCHEVPRRNGRHYLLKNTYQVQT
;
A
#
# COMPACT_ATOMS: atom_id res chain seq x y z
N THR A 1 5.24 -26.85 -17.74
CA THR A 1 3.94 -27.26 -18.33
C THR A 1 2.90 -26.23 -17.95
N GLN A 2 2.28 -25.57 -18.93
CA GLN A 2 1.09 -24.74 -18.69
C GLN A 2 -0.11 -25.70 -18.61
N HIS A 3 -0.69 -25.86 -17.42
CA HIS A 3 -1.91 -26.63 -17.24
C HIS A 3 -3.11 -25.71 -17.52
N HIS A 4 -4.16 -26.19 -18.20
CA HIS A 4 -5.40 -25.44 -18.48
C HIS A 4 -6.20 -25.22 -17.17
N VAL A 5 -5.70 -24.34 -16.30
CA VAL A 5 -6.27 -24.03 -14.99
C VAL A 5 -6.44 -22.52 -14.89
N ARG A 6 -7.62 -22.09 -14.46
CA ARG A 6 -7.86 -20.69 -14.09
C ARG A 6 -7.26 -20.43 -12.72
N VAL A 7 -6.26 -19.55 -12.65
CA VAL A 7 -5.63 -19.14 -11.39
C VAL A 7 -6.22 -17.80 -10.95
N ILE A 8 -6.68 -17.72 -9.70
CA ILE A 8 -7.18 -16.49 -9.10
C ILE A 8 -6.31 -16.18 -7.89
N LEU A 9 -5.71 -14.98 -7.89
CA LEU A 9 -4.84 -14.50 -6.82
C LEU A 9 -5.48 -13.30 -6.14
N SER A 10 -5.26 -13.15 -4.83
CA SER A 10 -5.62 -11.97 -4.05
C SER A 10 -4.50 -11.66 -3.08
N GLY A 11 -4.19 -10.38 -2.91
CA GLY A 11 -3.10 -9.91 -2.08
C GLY A 11 -3.03 -8.39 -2.02
N LEU A 12 -2.22 -7.90 -1.08
CA LEU A 12 -1.90 -6.48 -0.97
C LEU A 12 -0.95 -6.08 -2.08
N ASP A 13 -1.24 -5.01 -2.81
CA ASP A 13 -0.34 -4.48 -3.83
C ASP A 13 0.80 -3.63 -3.24
N MET A 14 0.57 -3.01 -2.08
CA MET A 14 1.54 -2.20 -1.35
C MET A 14 1.62 -2.55 0.14
N ASP A 15 2.77 -2.31 0.77
CA ASP A 15 2.97 -2.38 2.22
C ASP A 15 2.52 -1.08 2.92
N PHE A 16 2.72 -1.02 4.25
CA PHE A 16 2.35 0.16 5.05
C PHE A 16 3.13 1.44 4.70
N ARG A 17 4.21 1.32 3.93
CA ARG A 17 5.06 2.44 3.49
C ARG A 17 4.60 2.97 2.13
N GLY A 18 3.61 2.32 1.51
CA GLY A 18 3.21 2.57 0.13
C GLY A 18 4.18 1.97 -0.89
N GLU A 19 5.02 1.01 -0.49
CA GLU A 19 5.95 0.33 -1.39
C GLU A 19 5.38 -0.98 -1.92
N PRO A 20 5.78 -1.44 -3.12
CA PRO A 20 5.24 -2.65 -3.70
C PRO A 20 5.44 -3.89 -2.81
N PHE A 21 4.37 -4.66 -2.56
CA PHE A 21 4.40 -5.75 -1.58
C PHE A 21 4.82 -7.08 -2.21
N GLY A 22 6.01 -7.57 -1.85
CA GLY A 22 6.46 -8.92 -2.18
C GLY A 22 6.37 -9.23 -3.69
N PRO A 23 5.76 -10.35 -4.11
CA PRO A 23 5.68 -10.75 -5.51
C PRO A 23 4.56 -10.07 -6.31
N MET A 24 3.66 -9.32 -5.64
CA MET A 24 2.45 -8.79 -6.28
C MET A 24 2.72 -7.92 -7.52
N PRO A 25 3.75 -7.06 -7.56
CA PRO A 25 4.03 -6.28 -8.76
C PRO A 25 4.31 -7.16 -9.99
N HIS A 26 5.10 -8.22 -9.80
CA HIS A 26 5.40 -9.17 -10.88
C HIS A 26 4.16 -9.96 -11.29
N LEU A 27 3.38 -10.44 -10.31
CA LEU A 27 2.13 -11.16 -10.58
C LEU A 27 1.13 -10.30 -11.36
N MET A 28 1.03 -9.02 -11.03
CA MET A 28 0.22 -8.05 -11.78
C MET A 28 0.73 -7.90 -13.21
N THR A 29 2.05 -7.86 -13.45
CA THR A 29 2.58 -7.69 -14.82
C THR A 29 2.28 -8.87 -15.75
N ILE A 30 2.13 -10.08 -15.21
CA ILE A 30 1.91 -11.30 -16.01
C ILE A 30 0.44 -11.73 -16.05
N ALA A 31 -0.44 -11.10 -15.26
CA ALA A 31 -1.85 -11.46 -15.19
C ALA A 31 -2.62 -10.98 -16.43
N GLU A 32 -3.53 -11.81 -16.93
CA GLU A 32 -4.43 -11.42 -18.02
C GLU A 32 -5.52 -10.42 -17.55
N GLU A 33 -5.94 -10.52 -16.29
CA GLU A 33 -6.94 -9.63 -15.68
C GLU A 33 -6.47 -9.13 -14.31
N ILE A 34 -6.66 -7.83 -14.05
CA ILE A 34 -6.30 -7.18 -12.79
C ILE A 34 -7.49 -6.37 -12.29
N ILE A 35 -7.91 -6.64 -11.06
CA ILE A 35 -8.92 -5.84 -10.35
C ILE A 35 -8.26 -5.24 -9.11
N LYS A 36 -8.05 -3.92 -9.11
CA LYS A 36 -7.54 -3.19 -7.95
C LYS A 36 -8.70 -2.63 -7.14
N LEU A 37 -8.91 -3.18 -5.96
CA LEU A 37 -9.96 -2.75 -5.05
C LEU A 37 -9.52 -1.53 -4.25
N HIS A 38 -10.47 -0.63 -3.99
CA HIS A 38 -10.27 0.54 -3.14
C HIS A 38 -11.23 0.50 -1.96
N ALA A 39 -10.79 1.08 -0.84
CA ALA A 39 -11.59 1.24 0.37
C ALA A 39 -12.07 2.69 0.51
N ILE A 40 -12.63 3.03 1.67
CA ILE A 40 -13.00 4.41 2.02
C ILE A 40 -11.96 4.94 3.01
N CYS A 41 -11.43 6.14 2.75
CA CYS A 41 -10.45 6.78 3.60
C CYS A 41 -11.08 7.12 4.95
N MET A 42 -10.50 6.60 6.03
CA MET A 42 -11.00 6.81 7.39
C MET A 42 -10.75 8.23 7.93
N ILE A 43 -9.99 9.05 7.21
CA ILE A 43 -9.72 10.46 7.56
C ILE A 43 -10.67 11.43 6.82
N CYS A 44 -10.87 11.23 5.51
CA CYS A 44 -11.57 12.21 4.68
C CYS A 44 -12.73 11.66 3.84
N GLY A 45 -13.00 10.35 3.89
CA GLY A 45 -14.10 9.72 3.14
C GLY A 45 -13.86 9.50 1.64
N ASN A 46 -12.75 9.99 1.08
CA ASN A 46 -12.39 9.75 -0.33
C ASN A 46 -11.95 8.29 -0.57
N GLU A 47 -11.83 7.91 -1.83
CA GLU A 47 -11.28 6.60 -2.23
C GLU A 47 -9.88 6.36 -1.62
N ALA A 48 -9.73 5.23 -0.93
CA ALA A 48 -8.50 4.83 -0.25
C ALA A 48 -7.78 3.72 -1.02
N SER A 49 -6.49 3.96 -1.24
CA SER A 49 -5.57 3.05 -1.95
C SER A 49 -4.39 2.62 -1.09
N HIS A 50 -4.27 3.10 0.15
CA HIS A 50 -3.13 2.84 1.02
C HIS A 50 -3.60 2.30 2.37
N THR A 51 -2.75 1.46 2.96
CA THR A 51 -2.92 0.96 4.33
C THR A 51 -2.02 1.76 5.25
N GLN A 52 -2.60 2.61 6.10
CA GLN A 52 -1.86 3.31 7.14
C GLN A 52 -1.62 2.36 8.30
N ARG A 53 -0.35 2.21 8.72
CA ARG A 53 -0.03 1.58 10.00
C ARG A 53 0.12 2.62 11.10
N LEU A 54 -0.46 2.33 12.27
CA LEU A 54 -0.42 3.13 13.48
C LEU A 54 0.17 2.32 14.64
N ILE A 55 1.27 2.76 15.23
CA ILE A 55 1.83 2.19 16.46
C ILE A 55 1.53 3.18 17.58
N ASP A 56 0.79 2.74 18.60
CA ASP A 56 0.30 3.58 19.69
C ASP A 56 -0.42 4.86 19.20
N GLY A 57 -1.25 4.70 18.16
CA GLY A 57 -2.03 5.78 17.55
C GLY A 57 -1.24 6.74 16.67
N LYS A 58 0.05 6.50 16.43
CA LYS A 58 0.92 7.36 15.59
C LYS A 58 1.36 6.63 14.32
N PRO A 59 1.53 7.33 13.19
CA PRO A 59 2.07 6.74 11.97
C PRO A 59 3.38 5.98 12.24
N ALA A 60 3.43 4.72 11.80
CA ALA A 60 4.62 3.89 11.92
C ALA A 60 5.79 4.50 11.14
N ASP A 61 7.01 4.33 11.65
CA ASP A 61 8.20 4.82 10.97
C ASP A 61 8.48 3.99 9.71
N TYR A 62 8.99 4.63 8.66
CA TYR A 62 9.30 3.96 7.40
C TYR A 62 10.23 2.76 7.59
N ASP A 63 11.20 2.87 8.51
CA ASP A 63 12.22 1.83 8.71
C ASP A 63 11.74 0.73 9.70
N ASP A 64 10.50 0.81 10.20
CA ASP A 64 9.92 -0.25 11.04
C ASP A 64 9.64 -1.52 10.19
N PRO A 65 9.74 -2.74 10.77
CA PRO A 65 9.62 -3.99 10.02
C PRO A 65 8.33 -4.09 9.19
N VAL A 66 8.43 -4.56 7.95
CA VAL A 66 7.26 -4.72 7.05
C VAL A 66 6.28 -5.77 7.57
N ILE A 67 6.81 -6.90 8.04
CA ILE A 67 6.00 -8.00 8.55
C ILE A 67 5.75 -7.78 10.04
N MET A 68 4.48 -7.68 10.40
CA MET A 68 4.01 -7.65 11.78
C MET A 68 2.85 -8.64 11.92
N VAL A 69 2.98 -9.59 12.86
CA VAL A 69 1.97 -10.61 13.09
C VAL A 69 1.10 -10.17 14.27
N GLY A 70 -0.22 -10.16 14.10
CA GLY A 70 -1.17 -10.07 15.21
C GLY A 70 -1.72 -8.68 15.57
N ALA A 71 -2.03 -7.82 14.60
CA ALA A 71 -2.50 -6.47 14.92
C ALA A 71 -3.60 -5.99 13.97
N SER A 72 -4.86 -6.30 14.27
CA SER A 72 -6.03 -5.66 13.63
C SER A 72 -6.17 -4.20 14.07
N GLU A 73 -5.61 -3.86 15.22
CA GLU A 73 -5.85 -2.59 15.94
C GLU A 73 -4.87 -1.48 15.51
N VAL A 74 -4.05 -1.74 14.48
CA VAL A 74 -2.97 -0.86 14.03
C VAL A 74 -3.05 -0.48 12.55
N TYR A 75 -4.10 -0.88 11.82
CA TYR A 75 -4.21 -0.58 10.39
C TYR A 75 -5.53 0.11 10.02
N GLU A 76 -5.45 1.13 9.18
CA GLU A 76 -6.62 1.81 8.64
C GLU A 76 -6.44 2.19 7.16
N ALA A 77 -7.55 2.22 6.42
CA ALA A 77 -7.52 2.61 5.02
C ALA A 77 -7.40 4.13 4.88
N ARG A 78 -6.41 4.60 4.11
CA ARG A 78 -6.23 6.03 3.81
C ARG A 78 -6.08 6.29 2.31
N CYS A 79 -6.56 7.47 1.88
CA CYS A 79 -6.24 7.99 0.57
C CYS A 79 -4.79 8.49 0.53
N ARG A 80 -4.26 8.72 -0.67
CA ARG A 80 -2.88 9.20 -0.87
C ARG A 80 -2.56 10.46 -0.07
N ASN A 81 -3.53 11.37 0.08
CA ASN A 81 -3.32 12.66 0.76
C ASN A 81 -3.29 12.55 2.29
N CYS A 82 -3.92 11.51 2.85
CA CYS A 82 -3.99 11.30 4.30
C CYS A 82 -2.98 10.26 4.79
N HIS A 83 -2.36 9.51 3.87
CA HIS A 83 -1.35 8.51 4.21
C HIS A 83 -0.03 9.18 4.60
N GLU A 84 0.50 8.78 5.75
CA GLU A 84 1.69 9.36 6.36
C GLU A 84 2.69 8.26 6.74
N VAL A 85 3.94 8.43 6.32
CA VAL A 85 5.02 7.50 6.62
C VAL A 85 6.26 8.32 7.03
N PRO A 86 6.37 8.70 8.32
CA PRO A 86 7.49 9.49 8.79
C PRO A 86 8.82 8.72 8.66
N ARG A 87 9.92 9.48 8.62
CA ARG A 87 11.28 8.98 8.80
C ARG A 87 11.91 9.70 9.98
N ARG A 88 12.41 8.95 10.97
CA ARG A 88 13.16 9.47 12.14
C ARG A 88 14.28 10.47 11.78
N ASN A 89 14.82 10.42 10.56
CA ASN A 89 15.92 11.27 10.09
C ASN A 89 15.50 12.53 9.29
N GLY A 90 14.23 12.94 9.33
CA GLY A 90 13.79 14.23 8.76
C GLY A 90 13.86 14.37 7.23
N ARG A 91 14.21 13.31 6.51
CA ARG A 91 14.03 13.26 5.05
C ARG A 91 12.54 13.07 4.76
N HIS A 92 11.80 14.17 4.76
CA HIS A 92 10.41 14.21 4.31
C HIS A 92 10.35 13.66 2.88
N TYR A 93 9.75 12.47 2.70
CA TYR A 93 9.40 12.01 1.36
C TYR A 93 8.17 12.82 0.93
N LEU A 94 8.41 13.93 0.23
CA LEU A 94 7.35 14.72 -0.38
C LEU A 94 6.72 13.90 -1.52
N LEU A 95 5.74 13.05 -1.20
CA LEU A 95 4.75 12.58 -2.18
C LEU A 95 3.78 13.73 -2.48
N LYS A 96 4.31 14.86 -2.96
CA LYS A 96 3.53 15.92 -3.60
C LYS A 96 4.07 16.08 -5.02
N ASN A 97 3.40 15.44 -5.97
CA ASN A 97 3.45 15.68 -7.42
C ASN A 97 4.72 15.29 -8.20
N THR A 98 4.87 14.00 -8.51
CA THR A 98 5.58 13.54 -9.73
C THR A 98 4.71 12.63 -10.58
N TYR A 99 3.60 13.18 -11.07
CA TYR A 99 3.12 12.84 -12.41
C TYR A 99 3.67 13.89 -13.36
N GLN A 100 4.92 13.73 -13.79
CA GLN A 100 5.31 14.18 -15.12
C GLN A 100 5.58 12.93 -15.92
N VAL A 101 4.51 12.41 -16.52
CA VAL A 101 4.65 11.51 -17.65
C VAL A 101 5.09 12.42 -18.79
N GLN A 102 6.38 12.43 -19.10
CA GLN A 102 6.86 12.98 -20.37
C GLN A 102 6.36 12.05 -21.47
N THR A 103 5.29 12.45 -22.16
CA THR A 103 5.05 12.04 -23.54
C THR A 103 6.06 12.69 -24.46
#